data_AF-A0A7C1FRP9-F1
#
_entry.id   AF-A0A7C1FRP9-F1
#
_cell.length_a   1.000
_cell.length_b   1.000
_cell.length_c   1.000
_cell.angle_alpha   90.00
_cell.angle_beta   90.00
_cell.angle_gamma   90.00
#
_symmetry.space_group_name_H-M   'P 1'
#
loop_
_entity.id
_entity.type
_entity.pdbx_description
1 polymer ?
#
loop_
_entity_poly.entity_id
_entity_poly.type
_entity_poly.pdbx_seq_one_letter_code
_entity_poly.pdbx_strand_id
1 'polypeptide(L)'
;MRALRTAALNQQCSIVEVFVAATQIVQRQKSVMLAVTCFQCGHTVEISPDAERCALCGADLRRLIDARSAARYFYARAAELAARGDVGGALHEVRRGLSYQPTSELHLLGAILCKRMGRLDEMRHHVAAIPVDDVLRGEAEWLLRSSQARRRVAAGARREGEVPGADEDLLPLRMDEVRPTSHPIRRHSVGRTMVFIAGLAAAGVVGWGLWHSSPDWPARFGFEPTPTLQAPTRVDSAQSAPAPEVAPPAATAEAPAPESSPTPFVSPNLADANLEPLAAASPEALLAAISFDLKTVLIEAQRPELAETVTGRLEGRRLVLEGTVSSVEEREALVSLLERLPTIEEVSAVNVRVRLPATYTVQEGDTLWDISMKLYGTPARVQALFEANRDILPSPDALRIGMVLKTPPME
;
A
#
# COMPACT_ATOMS: atom_id res chain seq x y z
N MET A 1 -0.04 -11.07 -1.99
CA MET A 1 1.05 -10.93 -1.00
C MET A 1 0.76 -9.92 0.12
N ARG A 2 0.40 -8.63 -0.11
CA ARG A 2 0.09 -7.65 0.97
C ARG A 2 -0.73 -8.23 2.14
N ALA A 3 -1.83 -8.94 1.86
CA ALA A 3 -2.69 -9.58 2.87
C ALA A 3 -2.00 -10.59 3.82
N LEU A 4 -0.94 -11.29 3.38
CA LEU A 4 -0.16 -12.17 4.27
C LEU A 4 0.68 -11.38 5.28
N ARG A 5 1.06 -10.13 4.94
CA ARG A 5 1.81 -9.24 5.83
C ARG A 5 0.90 -8.73 6.95
N THR A 6 -0.31 -8.27 6.63
CA THR A 6 -1.31 -7.84 7.61
C THR A 6 -1.77 -8.99 8.51
N ALA A 7 -2.03 -10.18 7.95
CA ALA A 7 -2.43 -11.36 8.70
C ALA A 7 -1.36 -11.88 9.68
N ALA A 8 -0.07 -11.57 9.45
CA ALA A 8 1.02 -11.96 10.33
C ALA A 8 1.23 -10.99 11.52
N LEU A 9 0.64 -9.79 11.47
CA LEU A 9 0.82 -8.73 12.45
C LEU A 9 -0.27 -8.72 13.55
N ASN A 10 -1.53 -8.99 13.20
CA ASN A 10 -2.65 -8.81 14.12
C ASN A 10 -2.99 -10.12 14.87
N GLN A 11 -2.83 -10.13 16.20
CA GLN A 11 -2.97 -11.35 17.02
C GLN A 11 -4.42 -11.79 17.31
N GLN A 12 -5.41 -10.99 16.90
CA GLN A 12 -6.83 -11.21 17.27
C GLN A 12 -7.80 -11.29 16.08
N CYS A 13 -7.34 -11.12 14.83
CA CYS A 13 -8.17 -11.42 13.66
C CYS A 13 -8.31 -12.93 13.50
N SER A 14 -9.54 -13.42 13.26
CA SER A 14 -9.75 -14.86 13.10
C SER A 14 -9.06 -15.32 11.81
N ILE A 15 -8.24 -16.38 11.90
CA ILE A 15 -7.59 -16.98 10.73
C ILE A 15 -8.63 -17.40 9.67
N VAL A 16 -9.88 -17.66 10.09
CA VAL A 16 -11.01 -17.92 9.20
C VAL A 16 -11.34 -16.70 8.31
N GLU A 17 -11.25 -15.47 8.80
CA GLU A 17 -11.59 -14.26 8.03
C GLU A 17 -10.52 -13.93 6.98
N VAL A 18 -9.25 -14.03 7.36
CA VAL A 18 -8.11 -13.93 6.43
C VAL A 18 -8.24 -14.97 5.32
N PHE A 19 -8.66 -16.20 5.66
CA PHE A 19 -8.96 -17.19 4.65
C PHE A 19 -10.21 -16.84 3.85
N VAL A 20 -11.36 -16.49 4.45
CA VAL A 20 -12.61 -16.16 3.74
C VAL A 20 -12.44 -15.03 2.73
N ALA A 21 -11.68 -13.98 3.04
CA ALA A 21 -11.35 -12.92 2.09
C ALA A 21 -10.53 -13.45 0.90
N ALA A 22 -9.60 -14.38 1.13
CA ALA A 22 -8.91 -15.10 0.06
C ALA A 22 -9.84 -16.10 -0.66
N THR A 23 -10.78 -16.75 0.03
CA THR A 23 -11.72 -17.72 -0.54
C THR A 23 -12.75 -17.05 -1.43
N GLN A 24 -13.17 -15.79 -1.17
CA GLN A 24 -14.02 -15.03 -2.10
C GLN A 24 -13.30 -14.67 -3.40
N ILE A 25 -11.98 -14.46 -3.35
CA ILE A 25 -11.14 -14.26 -4.55
C ILE A 25 -10.94 -15.60 -5.29
N VAL A 26 -10.69 -16.70 -4.57
CA VAL A 26 -10.49 -18.05 -5.15
C VAL A 26 -11.80 -18.65 -5.69
N GLN A 27 -12.95 -18.44 -5.05
CA GLN A 27 -14.25 -18.96 -5.50
C GLN A 27 -14.73 -18.35 -6.82
N ARG A 28 -14.20 -17.20 -7.24
CA ARG A 28 -14.42 -16.64 -8.58
C ARG A 28 -13.57 -17.31 -9.67
N GLN A 29 -12.54 -18.07 -9.30
CA GLN A 29 -11.73 -18.83 -10.24
C GLN A 29 -12.15 -20.31 -10.22
N LYS A 30 -12.97 -20.69 -11.21
CA LYS A 30 -12.86 -22.04 -11.80
C LYS A 30 -11.38 -22.31 -12.05
N SER A 31 -10.94 -23.51 -11.69
CA SER A 31 -9.58 -24.06 -11.72
C SER A 31 -8.56 -23.30 -12.58
N VAL A 32 -7.36 -23.06 -12.02
CA VAL A 32 -6.20 -22.47 -12.72
C VAL A 32 -5.70 -23.43 -13.81
N MET A 33 -6.41 -23.44 -14.94
CA MET A 33 -6.14 -24.26 -16.12
C MET A 33 -5.59 -23.35 -17.20
N LEU A 34 -4.53 -23.80 -17.86
CA LEU A 34 -3.86 -23.07 -18.92
C LEU A 34 -4.45 -23.53 -20.26
N ALA A 35 -5.14 -22.65 -20.96
CA ALA A 35 -5.59 -22.91 -22.33
C ALA A 35 -4.40 -22.82 -23.28
N VAL A 36 -4.02 -23.93 -23.92
CA VAL A 36 -2.91 -24.01 -24.88
C VAL A 36 -3.34 -24.70 -26.16
N THR A 37 -2.75 -24.31 -27.30
CA THR A 37 -2.94 -25.03 -28.56
C THR A 37 -2.08 -26.29 -28.58
N CYS A 38 -2.69 -27.46 -28.76
CA CYS A 38 -1.97 -28.72 -28.85
C CYS A 38 -1.19 -28.79 -30.17
N PHE A 39 0.14 -28.93 -30.11
CA PHE A 39 0.99 -29.04 -31.30
C PHE A 39 0.70 -30.26 -32.19
N GLN A 40 0.06 -31.30 -31.65
CA GLN A 40 -0.19 -32.56 -32.36
C GLN A 40 -1.54 -32.59 -33.09
N CYS A 41 -2.56 -31.86 -32.61
CA CYS A 41 -3.92 -31.87 -33.19
C CYS A 41 -4.50 -30.49 -33.48
N GLY A 42 -3.77 -29.40 -33.23
CA GLY A 42 -4.19 -28.03 -33.55
C GLY A 42 -5.31 -27.44 -32.69
N HIS A 43 -5.98 -28.25 -31.86
CA HIS A 43 -7.05 -27.78 -30.98
C HIS A 43 -6.50 -27.10 -29.72
N THR A 44 -7.17 -26.01 -29.30
CA THR A 44 -7.00 -25.43 -27.96
C THR A 44 -7.56 -26.39 -26.92
N VAL A 45 -6.78 -26.69 -25.88
CA VAL A 45 -7.14 -27.56 -24.76
C VAL A 45 -6.70 -26.94 -23.44
N GLU A 46 -7.45 -27.20 -22.39
CA GLU A 46 -7.10 -26.80 -21.02
C GLU A 46 -6.17 -27.84 -20.38
N ILE A 47 -5.02 -27.42 -19.86
CA ILE A 47 -4.06 -28.28 -19.16
C ILE A 47 -3.70 -27.73 -17.78
N SER A 48 -3.16 -28.59 -16.92
CA SER A 48 -2.63 -28.21 -15.58
C SER A 48 -1.59 -29.24 -15.10
N PRO A 49 -0.85 -29.01 -14.01
CA PRO A 49 0.07 -30.00 -13.44
C PRO A 49 -0.58 -31.34 -13.02
N ASP A 50 -1.89 -31.38 -12.79
CA ASP A 50 -2.66 -32.62 -12.57
C ASP A 50 -3.20 -33.23 -13.91
N ALA A 51 -3.15 -32.47 -15.01
CA ALA A 51 -3.69 -32.83 -16.32
C ALA A 51 -2.75 -32.36 -17.45
N GLU A 52 -1.57 -32.99 -17.55
CA GLU A 52 -0.48 -32.57 -18.46
C GLU A 52 -0.68 -32.97 -19.92
N ARG A 53 -1.71 -33.77 -20.24
CA ARG A 53 -1.93 -34.37 -21.56
C ARG A 53 -3.10 -33.74 -22.28
N CYS A 54 -3.00 -33.63 -23.60
CA CYS A 54 -4.10 -33.22 -24.46
C CYS A 54 -5.28 -34.18 -24.32
N ALA A 55 -6.44 -33.68 -23.87
CA ALA A 55 -7.66 -34.47 -23.69
C ALA A 55 -8.20 -35.12 -24.98
N LEU A 56 -7.80 -34.63 -26.16
CA LEU A 56 -8.28 -35.10 -27.46
C LEU A 56 -7.36 -36.13 -28.13
N CYS A 57 -6.04 -36.05 -27.93
CA CYS A 57 -5.07 -36.91 -28.62
C CYS A 57 -3.99 -37.55 -27.72
N GLY A 58 -4.05 -37.34 -26.40
CA GLY A 58 -3.12 -37.93 -25.42
C GLY A 58 -1.68 -37.40 -25.44
N ALA A 59 -1.35 -36.51 -26.38
CA ALA A 59 -0.03 -35.86 -26.50
C ALA A 59 0.39 -35.19 -25.18
N ASP A 60 1.67 -35.32 -24.84
CA ASP A 60 2.26 -34.69 -23.65
C ASP A 60 2.46 -33.19 -23.90
N LEU A 61 1.75 -32.36 -23.13
CA LEU A 61 1.81 -30.90 -23.19
C LEU A 61 2.48 -30.30 -21.95
N ARG A 62 3.10 -31.10 -21.07
CA ARG A 62 3.79 -30.63 -19.86
C ARG A 62 4.73 -29.45 -20.12
N ARG A 63 5.47 -29.50 -21.22
CA ARG A 63 6.45 -28.46 -21.61
C ARG A 63 5.83 -27.10 -21.96
N LEU A 64 4.50 -27.03 -22.12
CA LEU A 64 3.76 -25.79 -22.34
C LEU A 64 3.28 -25.14 -21.02
N ILE A 65 3.38 -25.85 -19.88
CA ILE A 65 3.07 -25.30 -18.56
C ILE A 65 4.29 -24.50 -18.09
N ASP A 66 4.18 -23.17 -18.15
CA ASP A 66 5.27 -22.29 -17.73
C ASP A 66 5.46 -22.27 -16.20
N ALA A 67 6.64 -21.80 -15.78
CA ALA A 67 7.05 -21.79 -14.38
C ALA A 67 6.08 -21.06 -13.43
N ARG A 68 5.56 -19.91 -13.89
CA ARG A 68 4.65 -19.07 -13.10
C ARG A 68 3.26 -19.69 -13.03
N SER A 69 2.80 -20.34 -14.09
CA SER A 69 1.52 -21.07 -14.09
C SER A 69 1.57 -22.30 -13.19
N ALA A 70 2.65 -23.09 -13.22
CA ALA A 70 2.85 -24.21 -12.31
C ALA A 70 2.86 -23.76 -10.84
N ALA A 71 3.68 -22.77 -10.49
CA ALA A 71 3.74 -22.25 -9.11
C ALA A 71 2.38 -21.71 -8.61
N ARG A 72 1.65 -20.97 -9.45
CA ARG A 72 0.30 -20.47 -9.15
C ARG A 72 -0.70 -21.59 -8.90
N TYR A 73 -0.65 -22.66 -9.69
CA TYR A 73 -1.53 -23.82 -9.51
C TYR A 73 -1.33 -24.47 -8.13
N PHE A 74 -0.09 -24.83 -7.77
CA PHE A 74 0.18 -25.46 -6.48
C PHE A 74 -0.08 -24.51 -5.29
N TYR A 75 0.20 -23.22 -5.43
CA TYR A 75 -0.17 -22.22 -4.43
C TYR A 75 -1.69 -22.18 -4.19
N ALA A 76 -2.49 -22.14 -5.25
CA ALA A 76 -3.95 -22.08 -5.16
C ALA A 76 -4.53 -23.34 -4.51
N ARG A 77 -4.04 -24.54 -4.88
CA ARG A 77 -4.47 -25.83 -4.31
C ARG A 77 -4.09 -25.96 -2.83
N ALA A 78 -2.86 -25.56 -2.47
CA ALA A 78 -2.43 -25.54 -1.07
C ALA A 78 -3.22 -24.52 -0.22
N ALA A 79 -3.54 -23.35 -0.78
CA ALA A 79 -4.38 -22.35 -0.12
C ALA A 79 -5.82 -22.87 0.10
N GLU A 80 -6.42 -23.54 -0.89
CA GLU A 80 -7.74 -24.17 -0.78
C GLU A 80 -7.79 -25.21 0.35
N LEU A 81 -6.80 -26.10 0.43
CA LEU A 81 -6.72 -27.10 1.50
C LEU A 81 -6.51 -26.46 2.87
N ALA A 82 -5.62 -25.46 2.97
CA ALA A 82 -5.36 -24.74 4.21
C ALA A 82 -6.56 -23.91 4.71
N ALA A 83 -7.44 -23.45 3.81
CA ALA A 83 -8.71 -22.79 4.09
C ALA A 83 -9.74 -23.76 4.69
N ARG A 84 -9.81 -24.99 4.16
CA ARG A 84 -10.62 -26.10 4.68
C ARG A 84 -10.10 -26.66 6.02
N GLY A 85 -8.99 -26.12 6.54
CA GLY A 85 -8.34 -26.59 7.77
C GLY A 85 -7.32 -27.71 7.56
N ASP A 86 -7.23 -28.29 6.36
CA ASP A 86 -6.27 -29.35 6.04
C ASP A 86 -4.87 -28.79 5.76
N VAL A 87 -4.16 -28.46 6.83
CA VAL A 87 -2.75 -28.03 6.79
C VAL A 87 -1.83 -29.18 6.32
N GLY A 88 -2.26 -30.45 6.47
CA GLY A 88 -1.49 -31.63 6.07
C GLY A 88 -1.47 -31.82 4.56
N GLY A 89 -2.65 -31.86 3.93
CA GLY A 89 -2.83 -31.86 2.48
C GLY A 89 -2.27 -30.60 1.83
N ALA A 90 -2.43 -29.42 2.44
CA ALA A 90 -1.79 -28.19 1.95
C ALA A 90 -0.26 -28.32 1.86
N LEU A 91 0.38 -28.91 2.89
CA LEU A 91 1.83 -29.15 2.87
C LEU A 91 2.22 -30.27 1.89
N HIS A 92 1.34 -31.25 1.65
CA HIS A 92 1.54 -32.26 0.60
C HIS A 92 1.53 -31.61 -0.79
N GLU A 93 0.56 -30.76 -1.11
CA GLU A 93 0.49 -30.04 -2.39
C GLU A 93 1.69 -29.10 -2.60
N VAL A 94 2.17 -28.42 -1.56
CA VAL A 94 3.43 -27.65 -1.66
C VAL A 94 4.63 -28.56 -1.98
N ARG A 95 4.71 -29.77 -1.42
CA ARG A 95 5.78 -30.73 -1.72
C ARG A 95 5.65 -31.34 -3.12
N ARG A 96 4.44 -31.57 -3.63
CA ARG A 96 4.19 -31.89 -5.04
C ARG A 96 4.69 -30.76 -5.93
N GLY A 97 4.32 -29.52 -5.61
CA GLY A 97 4.77 -28.33 -6.31
C GLY A 97 6.28 -28.16 -6.34
N LEU A 98 6.96 -28.29 -5.20
CA LEU A 98 8.44 -28.21 -5.14
C LEU A 98 9.14 -29.35 -5.90
N SER A 99 8.52 -30.55 -5.95
CA SER A 99 9.01 -31.67 -6.76
C SER A 99 8.76 -31.48 -8.26
N TYR A 100 7.72 -30.70 -8.60
CA TYR A 100 7.40 -30.32 -9.97
C TYR A 100 8.35 -29.21 -10.46
N GLN A 101 8.56 -28.20 -9.60
CA GLN A 101 9.45 -27.08 -9.80
C GLN A 101 9.77 -26.37 -8.45
N PRO A 102 11.04 -26.26 -8.06
CA PRO A 102 11.40 -25.49 -6.87
C PRO A 102 11.23 -23.99 -7.13
N THR A 103 10.50 -23.30 -6.24
CA THR A 103 10.36 -21.83 -6.25
C THR A 103 10.37 -21.27 -4.83
N SER A 104 10.91 -20.07 -4.67
CA SER A 104 11.01 -19.35 -3.40
C SER A 104 9.65 -19.10 -2.75
N GLU A 105 8.61 -18.86 -3.56
CA GLU A 105 7.21 -18.74 -3.12
C GLU A 105 6.69 -20.04 -2.46
N LEU A 106 6.91 -21.19 -3.10
CA LEU A 106 6.50 -22.50 -2.55
C LEU A 106 7.34 -22.89 -1.32
N HIS A 107 8.62 -22.53 -1.28
CA HIS A 107 9.44 -22.69 -0.09
C HIS A 107 8.93 -21.84 1.09
N LEU A 108 8.58 -20.56 0.87
CA LEU A 108 8.03 -19.70 1.90
C LEU A 108 6.67 -20.20 2.41
N LEU A 109 5.78 -20.63 1.51
CA LEU A 109 4.49 -21.23 1.87
C LEU A 109 4.68 -22.51 2.69
N GLY A 110 5.60 -23.39 2.27
CA GLY A 110 5.97 -24.60 3.02
C GLY A 110 6.48 -24.28 4.42
N ALA A 111 7.33 -23.26 4.58
CA ALA A 111 7.80 -22.81 5.89
C ALA A 111 6.64 -22.32 6.79
N ILE A 112 5.69 -21.57 6.24
CA ILE A 112 4.50 -21.07 6.97
C ILE A 112 3.61 -22.24 7.42
N LEU A 113 3.35 -23.22 6.55
CA LEU A 113 2.56 -24.41 6.88
C LEU A 113 3.27 -25.28 7.94
N CYS A 114 4.56 -25.55 7.78
CA CYS A 114 5.37 -26.25 8.78
C CYS A 114 5.36 -25.55 10.14
N LYS A 115 5.42 -24.21 10.18
CA LYS A 115 5.28 -23.42 11.41
C LYS A 115 3.89 -23.60 12.06
N ARG A 116 2.81 -23.59 11.26
CA ARG A 116 1.42 -23.85 11.74
C ARG A 116 1.26 -25.27 12.31
N MET A 117 1.98 -26.26 11.77
CA MET A 117 2.02 -27.63 12.29
C MET A 117 3.01 -27.86 13.45
N GLY A 118 3.74 -26.83 13.90
CA GLY A 118 4.82 -27.00 14.91
C GLY A 118 6.07 -27.73 14.41
N ARG A 119 6.16 -28.05 13.11
CA ARG A 119 7.28 -28.74 12.43
C ARG A 119 8.45 -27.77 12.20
N LEU A 120 8.99 -27.22 13.29
CA LEU A 120 9.97 -26.13 13.27
C LEU A 120 11.31 -26.50 12.58
N ASP A 121 11.62 -27.79 12.47
CA ASP A 121 12.84 -28.25 11.80
C ASP A 121 12.68 -28.22 10.29
N GLU A 122 11.58 -28.73 9.75
CA GLU A 122 11.23 -28.61 8.32
C GLU A 122 11.03 -27.14 7.90
N MET A 123 10.43 -26.31 8.77
CA MET A 123 10.38 -24.86 8.55
C MET A 123 11.78 -24.26 8.31
N ARG A 124 12.82 -24.71 9.04
CA ARG A 124 14.20 -24.24 8.81
C ARG A 124 14.78 -24.74 7.49
N HIS A 125 14.48 -25.97 7.07
CA HIS A 125 14.90 -26.50 5.76
C HIS A 125 14.25 -25.71 4.61
N HIS A 126 12.95 -25.42 4.71
CA HIS A 126 12.25 -24.60 3.72
C HIS A 126 12.81 -23.16 3.65
N VAL A 127 13.14 -22.53 4.78
CA VAL A 127 13.79 -21.20 4.77
C VAL A 127 15.22 -21.26 4.23
N ALA A 128 16.00 -22.32 4.54
CA ALA A 128 17.38 -22.44 4.07
C ALA A 128 17.49 -22.36 2.55
N ALA A 129 16.57 -23.01 1.82
CA ALA A 129 16.54 -23.05 0.36
C ALA A 129 16.52 -21.66 -0.33
N ILE A 130 15.79 -20.69 0.23
CA ILE A 130 15.61 -19.30 -0.27
C ILE A 130 15.44 -19.22 -1.80
N PRO A 131 16.35 -18.57 -2.58
CA PRO A 131 17.78 -18.24 -2.31
C PRO A 131 18.14 -17.05 -1.39
N VAL A 132 19.42 -16.63 -1.30
CA VAL A 132 19.86 -15.49 -0.45
C VAL A 132 19.46 -14.15 -1.04
N ASP A 133 19.78 -13.89 -2.30
CA ASP A 133 19.49 -12.63 -3.01
C ASP A 133 18.02 -12.52 -3.49
N ASP A 134 17.16 -13.42 -2.99
CA ASP A 134 15.73 -13.46 -3.32
C ASP A 134 14.95 -12.44 -2.48
N VAL A 135 13.98 -11.76 -3.11
CA VAL A 135 13.12 -10.77 -2.45
C VAL A 135 12.41 -11.36 -1.22
N LEU A 136 12.06 -12.65 -1.23
CA LEU A 136 11.36 -13.35 -0.15
C LEU A 136 12.28 -13.81 1.00
N ARG A 137 13.60 -13.60 0.90
CA ARG A 137 14.57 -13.93 1.97
C ARG A 137 14.24 -13.20 3.28
N GLY A 138 13.86 -11.92 3.20
CA GLY A 138 13.54 -11.09 4.38
C GLY A 138 12.36 -11.64 5.19
N GLU A 139 11.26 -11.96 4.52
CA GLU A 139 10.07 -12.61 5.09
C GLU A 139 10.41 -13.99 5.68
N ALA A 140 11.23 -14.79 4.97
CA ALA A 140 11.64 -16.12 5.41
C ALA A 140 12.49 -16.08 6.70
N GLU A 141 13.43 -15.13 6.80
CA GLU A 141 14.19 -14.90 8.04
C GLU A 141 13.33 -14.33 9.17
N TRP A 142 12.41 -13.40 8.87
CA TRP A 142 11.47 -12.90 9.86
C TRP A 142 10.65 -14.06 10.46
N LEU A 143 10.26 -15.03 9.63
CA LEU A 143 9.55 -16.23 10.06
C LEU A 143 10.37 -17.03 11.10
N LEU A 144 11.68 -17.16 10.89
CA LEU A 144 12.62 -17.77 11.85
C LEU A 144 12.69 -16.97 13.15
N ARG A 145 12.99 -15.67 13.09
CA ARG A 145 13.09 -14.77 14.27
C ARG A 145 11.80 -14.82 15.12
N SER A 146 10.64 -14.75 14.45
CA SER A 146 9.28 -14.87 15.00
C SER A 146 8.97 -16.24 15.65
N SER A 147 9.70 -17.30 15.30
CA SER A 147 9.62 -18.61 15.97
C SER A 147 10.53 -18.72 17.20
N GLN A 148 11.74 -18.14 17.12
CA GLN A 148 12.74 -18.19 18.20
C GLN A 148 12.29 -17.39 19.42
N ALA A 149 11.69 -16.20 19.21
CA ALA A 149 11.17 -15.37 20.29
C ALA A 149 10.14 -16.13 21.16
N ARG A 150 9.19 -16.82 20.52
CA ARG A 150 8.20 -17.66 21.22
C ARG A 150 8.82 -18.83 22.00
N ARG A 151 9.87 -19.47 21.47
CA ARG A 151 10.62 -20.51 22.22
C ARG A 151 11.34 -19.93 23.45
N ARG A 152 11.87 -18.70 23.39
CA ARG A 152 12.49 -18.05 24.55
C ARG A 152 11.46 -17.73 25.64
N VAL A 153 10.30 -17.18 25.29
CA VAL A 153 9.21 -16.92 26.26
C VAL A 153 8.72 -18.23 26.90
N ALA A 154 8.47 -19.28 26.11
CA ALA A 154 8.04 -20.58 26.63
C ALA A 154 9.10 -21.26 27.52
N ALA A 155 10.39 -21.06 27.25
CA ALA A 155 11.48 -21.57 28.10
C ALA A 155 11.67 -20.75 29.38
N GLY A 156 11.44 -19.42 29.32
CA GLY A 156 11.41 -18.55 30.50
C GLY A 156 10.28 -18.94 31.45
N ALA A 157 9.05 -19.02 30.95
CA ALA A 157 7.89 -19.41 31.75
C ALA A 157 8.03 -20.80 32.39
N ARG A 158 8.73 -21.75 31.76
CA ARG A 158 9.08 -23.04 32.39
C ARG A 158 10.07 -22.88 33.54
N ARG A 159 11.11 -22.05 33.39
CA ARG A 159 12.07 -21.75 34.46
C ARG A 159 11.46 -20.95 35.62
N GLU A 160 10.38 -20.22 35.39
CA GLU A 160 9.65 -19.46 36.42
C GLU A 160 8.61 -20.32 37.16
N GLY A 161 8.21 -21.46 36.60
CA GLY A 161 7.33 -22.45 37.24
C GLY A 161 8.06 -23.58 37.97
N GLU A 162 9.36 -23.76 37.73
CA GLU A 162 10.17 -24.80 38.37
C GLU A 162 10.65 -24.33 39.76
N VAL A 163 10.08 -24.90 40.82
CA VAL A 163 10.59 -24.69 42.19
C VAL A 163 11.92 -25.43 42.31
N PRO A 164 13.02 -24.78 42.74
CA PRO A 164 14.31 -25.46 42.89
C PRO A 164 14.27 -26.44 44.07
N GLY A 165 13.95 -27.70 43.77
CA GLY A 165 14.27 -28.82 44.64
C GLY A 165 15.78 -28.94 44.78
N ALA A 166 16.27 -29.04 46.01
CA ALA A 166 17.68 -29.34 46.26
C ALA A 166 17.94 -30.84 46.07
N ASP A 167 19.07 -31.18 45.46
CA ASP A 167 20.12 -31.91 46.17
C ASP A 167 21.47 -31.71 45.48
N GLU A 168 22.56 -32.08 46.16
CA GLU A 168 23.92 -32.04 45.61
C GLU A 168 24.13 -33.17 44.59
N ASP A 169 24.85 -32.90 43.49
CA ASP A 169 26.26 -33.31 43.36
C ASP A 169 26.93 -32.71 42.08
N LEU A 170 28.23 -32.98 41.89
CA LEU A 170 29.05 -32.72 40.68
C LEU A 170 29.49 -31.26 40.40
N LEU A 171 30.48 -30.83 41.20
CA LEU A 171 31.54 -29.88 40.79
C LEU A 171 32.54 -30.55 39.79
N PRO A 172 33.52 -29.82 39.20
CA PRO A 172 33.47 -28.45 38.65
C PRO A 172 34.20 -28.32 37.28
N LEU A 173 33.95 -27.23 36.54
CA LEU A 173 35.01 -26.59 35.72
C LEU A 173 34.92 -25.06 35.82
N ARG A 174 36.07 -24.42 36.07
CA ARG A 174 36.24 -22.96 36.09
C ARG A 174 36.30 -22.40 34.67
N MET A 175 35.68 -21.24 34.48
CA MET A 175 36.34 -20.10 33.82
C MET A 175 35.68 -18.80 34.31
N ASP A 176 36.50 -17.77 34.54
CA ASP A 176 36.18 -16.76 35.54
C ASP A 176 35.43 -15.52 35.02
N GLU A 177 34.52 -15.05 35.88
CA GLU A 177 33.96 -13.69 36.04
C GLU A 177 34.14 -12.62 34.93
N VAL A 178 33.01 -12.28 34.29
CA VAL A 178 32.63 -10.87 34.05
C VAL A 178 31.21 -10.68 34.58
N ARG A 179 31.06 -9.91 35.67
CA ARG A 179 29.80 -9.78 36.42
C ARG A 179 29.34 -8.31 36.52
N PRO A 180 28.43 -7.85 35.63
CA PRO A 180 27.76 -6.57 35.84
C PRO A 180 26.92 -6.62 37.11
N THR A 181 27.09 -5.63 38.00
CA THR A 181 26.36 -5.55 39.27
C THR A 181 24.89 -5.18 39.04
N SER A 182 23.96 -6.07 39.37
CA SER A 182 22.54 -5.76 39.44
C SER A 182 22.18 -5.16 40.81
N HIS A 183 21.59 -3.97 40.83
CA HIS A 183 21.00 -3.41 42.04
C HIS A 183 19.69 -4.16 42.41
N PRO A 184 19.38 -4.32 43.70
CA PRO A 184 18.15 -4.98 44.13
C PRO A 184 16.92 -4.13 43.80
N ILE A 185 16.03 -4.63 42.93
CA ILE A 185 14.75 -3.99 42.65
C ILE A 185 13.87 -4.08 43.90
N ARG A 186 13.56 -2.92 44.50
CA ARG A 186 12.72 -2.80 45.69
C ARG A 186 11.30 -3.26 45.39
N ARG A 187 10.92 -4.46 45.83
CA ARG A 187 9.53 -4.95 45.75
C ARG A 187 8.60 -3.99 46.49
N HIS A 188 7.68 -3.36 45.77
CA HIS A 188 6.59 -2.60 46.38
C HIS A 188 5.49 -3.56 46.85
N SER A 189 5.00 -3.35 48.07
CA SER A 189 4.02 -4.23 48.71
C SER A 189 2.63 -4.13 48.07
N VAL A 190 2.01 -5.28 47.82
CA VAL A 190 0.62 -5.39 47.37
C VAL A 190 -0.30 -5.01 48.53
N GLY A 191 -0.65 -3.73 48.63
CA GLY A 191 -1.44 -3.20 49.76
C GLY A 191 -2.13 -1.85 49.53
N ARG A 192 -2.14 -1.31 48.31
CA ARG A 192 -2.79 -0.01 47.98
C ARG A 192 -3.82 -0.05 46.84
N THR A 193 -4.03 -1.21 46.23
CA THR A 193 -4.84 -1.36 45.00
C THR A 193 -6.34 -1.52 45.23
N MET A 194 -6.83 -1.57 46.49
CA MET A 194 -8.27 -1.71 46.78
C MET A 194 -9.02 -0.39 47.00
N VAL A 195 -8.33 0.74 47.24
CA VAL A 195 -8.99 2.03 47.53
C VAL A 195 -9.48 2.72 46.24
N PHE A 196 -8.79 2.55 45.11
CA PHE A 196 -9.12 3.26 43.87
C PHE A 196 -10.39 2.77 43.16
N ILE A 197 -10.79 1.51 43.34
CA ILE A 197 -11.96 0.95 42.65
C ILE A 197 -13.27 1.54 43.23
N ALA A 198 -13.31 1.82 44.54
CA ALA A 198 -14.47 2.43 45.19
C ALA A 198 -14.69 3.90 44.76
N GLY A 199 -13.63 4.64 44.43
CA GLY A 199 -13.73 6.05 44.04
C GLY A 199 -14.40 6.30 42.69
N LEU A 200 -14.20 5.40 41.72
CA LEU A 200 -14.74 5.56 40.36
C LEU A 200 -16.26 5.34 40.29
N ALA A 201 -16.83 4.54 41.18
CA ALA A 201 -18.27 4.32 41.25
C ALA A 201 -19.05 5.59 41.67
N ALA A 202 -18.48 6.42 42.53
CA ALA A 202 -19.13 7.64 43.01
C ALA A 202 -19.17 8.75 41.94
N ALA A 203 -18.15 8.86 41.10
CA ALA A 203 -18.05 9.90 40.08
C ALA A 203 -19.11 9.75 38.96
N GLY A 204 -19.44 8.51 38.57
CA GLY A 204 -20.41 8.26 37.49
C GLY A 204 -21.82 8.75 37.80
N VAL A 205 -22.26 8.66 39.06
CA VAL A 205 -23.61 9.08 39.49
C VAL A 205 -23.77 10.60 39.43
N VAL A 206 -22.72 11.37 39.79
CA VAL A 206 -22.76 12.85 39.76
C VAL A 206 -22.70 13.37 38.31
N GLY A 207 -21.88 12.76 37.46
CA GLY A 207 -21.76 13.17 36.05
C GLY A 207 -23.05 13.02 35.24
N TRP A 208 -23.83 11.95 35.51
CA TRP A 208 -25.07 11.67 34.76
C TRP A 208 -26.18 12.72 34.97
N GLY A 209 -26.30 13.24 36.19
CA GLY A 209 -27.31 14.26 36.53
C GLY A 209 -27.06 15.63 35.88
N LEU A 210 -25.78 16.02 35.74
CA LEU A 210 -25.37 17.26 35.08
C LEU A 210 -25.62 17.23 33.55
N TRP A 211 -25.69 16.04 32.94
CA TRP A 211 -25.99 15.89 31.50
C TRP A 211 -27.48 16.08 31.16
N HIS A 212 -28.38 15.83 32.13
CA HIS A 212 -29.84 15.90 31.93
C HIS A 212 -30.48 17.23 32.35
N SER A 213 -29.66 18.24 32.69
CA SER A 213 -30.12 19.56 33.12
C SER A 213 -30.00 20.59 31.99
N SER A 214 -31.11 21.24 31.63
CA SER A 214 -31.13 22.28 30.59
C SER A 214 -30.23 23.48 30.94
N PRO A 215 -29.56 24.15 29.97
CA PRO A 215 -28.51 25.11 30.31
C PRO A 215 -29.03 26.56 30.43
N ASP A 216 -29.47 26.96 31.62
CA ASP A 216 -29.96 28.33 31.92
C ASP A 216 -28.86 29.43 31.88
N TRP A 217 -27.60 29.07 31.61
CA TRP A 217 -26.45 29.94 31.82
C TRP A 217 -26.29 31.16 30.87
N PRO A 218 -26.88 31.24 29.65
CA PRO A 218 -26.80 32.46 28.83
C PRO A 218 -27.30 33.72 29.58
N ALA A 219 -28.37 33.57 30.36
CA ALA A 219 -28.94 34.64 31.18
C ALA A 219 -28.05 35.08 32.36
N ARG A 220 -26.97 34.33 32.68
CA ARG A 220 -26.02 34.66 33.76
C ARG A 220 -24.76 35.38 33.27
N PHE A 221 -24.53 35.45 31.96
CA PHE A 221 -23.31 36.03 31.36
C PHE A 221 -23.58 37.20 30.40
N GLY A 222 -24.82 37.72 30.35
CA GLY A 222 -25.11 39.01 29.71
C GLY A 222 -25.01 39.03 28.18
N PHE A 223 -25.12 37.88 27.50
CA PHE A 223 -25.14 37.83 26.04
C PHE A 223 -26.53 38.19 25.50
N GLU A 224 -26.70 39.46 25.12
CA GLU A 224 -27.85 39.89 24.29
C GLU A 224 -27.73 39.35 22.85
N PRO A 225 -28.82 38.88 22.23
CA PRO A 225 -28.81 38.42 20.84
C PRO A 225 -28.82 39.63 19.88
N THR A 226 -27.72 39.83 19.16
CA THR A 226 -27.63 40.85 18.09
C THR A 226 -28.62 40.54 16.95
N PRO A 227 -29.39 41.53 16.44
CA PRO A 227 -30.50 41.27 15.53
C PRO A 227 -30.09 40.89 14.12
N THR A 228 -30.94 40.07 13.48
CA THR A 228 -30.85 39.62 12.09
C THR A 228 -31.03 40.76 11.10
N LEU A 229 -30.22 40.81 10.03
CA LEU A 229 -30.50 41.60 8.82
C LEU A 229 -30.29 40.78 7.54
N GLN A 230 -30.98 41.21 6.48
CA GLN A 230 -31.45 40.35 5.39
C GLN A 230 -30.45 40.17 4.22
N ALA A 231 -30.77 39.23 3.33
CA ALA A 231 -30.04 39.00 2.09
C ALA A 231 -30.21 40.16 1.07
N PRO A 232 -29.20 40.43 0.22
CA PRO A 232 -29.26 41.50 -0.78
C PRO A 232 -30.03 41.10 -2.04
N THR A 233 -30.90 41.98 -2.52
CA THR A 233 -31.45 41.94 -3.88
C THR A 233 -30.58 42.73 -4.87
N ARG A 234 -30.78 42.44 -6.15
CA ARG A 234 -30.11 42.99 -7.34
C ARG A 234 -30.60 44.43 -7.66
N VAL A 235 -29.72 45.30 -8.18
CA VAL A 235 -29.94 46.22 -9.34
C VAL A 235 -28.81 47.28 -9.49
N ASP A 236 -27.98 47.08 -10.53
CA ASP A 236 -27.58 48.01 -11.61
C ASP A 236 -26.87 49.39 -11.43
N SER A 237 -25.98 49.65 -12.41
CA SER A 237 -25.55 50.92 -13.05
C SER A 237 -24.72 52.03 -12.34
N ALA A 238 -23.48 52.18 -12.87
CA ALA A 238 -22.69 53.41 -13.08
C ALA A 238 -22.12 54.17 -11.83
N GLN A 239 -21.08 55.03 -11.92
CA GLN A 239 -20.34 55.57 -13.08
C GLN A 239 -18.90 56.03 -12.73
N SER A 240 -18.05 56.19 -13.77
CA SER A 240 -16.79 56.97 -13.83
C SER A 240 -15.50 56.48 -13.14
N ALA A 241 -14.37 56.76 -13.82
CA ALA A 241 -12.98 56.65 -13.34
C ALA A 241 -12.38 58.06 -13.07
N PRO A 242 -11.10 58.22 -12.65
CA PRO A 242 -9.96 58.06 -13.55
C PRO A 242 -8.73 57.33 -12.93
N ALA A 243 -7.67 57.16 -13.72
CA ALA A 243 -6.37 56.61 -13.30
C ALA A 243 -5.52 57.63 -12.49
N PRO A 244 -4.32 57.22 -12.02
CA PRO A 244 -3.14 57.74 -12.72
C PRO A 244 -2.09 56.70 -13.12
N GLU A 245 -1.22 57.15 -14.01
CA GLU A 245 -0.13 56.44 -14.71
C GLU A 245 1.22 56.88 -14.12
N VAL A 246 2.16 55.94 -13.92
CA VAL A 246 3.61 56.23 -13.77
C VAL A 246 4.42 55.12 -14.47
N ALA A 247 5.38 55.54 -15.29
CA ALA A 247 6.22 54.67 -16.12
C ALA A 247 7.70 54.66 -15.60
N PRO A 248 8.64 53.93 -16.24
CA PRO A 248 9.94 53.57 -15.63
C PRO A 248 11.09 54.52 -16.00
N PRO A 249 12.32 54.25 -15.50
CA PRO A 249 13.56 54.54 -16.21
C PRO A 249 14.29 53.25 -16.65
N ALA A 250 15.25 53.37 -17.58
CA ALA A 250 15.97 52.24 -18.17
C ALA A 250 17.43 52.57 -18.58
N ALA A 251 18.23 51.52 -18.78
CA ALA A 251 19.51 51.49 -19.50
C ALA A 251 20.70 52.26 -18.86
N THR A 252 21.98 52.11 -19.27
CA THR A 252 22.58 51.41 -20.43
C THR A 252 24.03 50.94 -20.13
N ALA A 253 24.60 50.13 -21.05
CA ALA A 253 26.04 49.94 -21.35
C ALA A 253 26.88 49.06 -20.39
N GLU A 254 27.98 48.40 -20.81
CA GLU A 254 28.65 48.38 -22.14
C GLU A 254 29.30 47.00 -22.46
N ALA A 255 29.76 46.80 -23.69
CA ALA A 255 30.44 45.57 -24.18
C ALA A 255 31.90 45.86 -24.60
N PRO A 256 32.73 44.83 -24.92
CA PRO A 256 32.86 44.41 -26.33
C PRO A 256 33.15 42.90 -26.57
N ALA A 257 33.21 42.51 -27.85
CA ALA A 257 33.66 41.21 -28.38
C ALA A 257 35.02 41.40 -29.14
N PRO A 258 35.51 40.60 -30.14
CA PRO A 258 34.94 39.52 -30.99
C PRO A 258 35.56 38.14 -30.59
N GLU A 259 35.82 37.08 -31.36
CA GLU A 259 35.83 36.63 -32.79
C GLU A 259 35.38 35.13 -32.81
N SER A 260 35.18 34.34 -33.87
CA SER A 260 34.76 34.42 -35.29
C SER A 260 34.74 32.98 -35.87
N SER A 261 33.67 32.57 -36.59
CA SER A 261 33.47 31.61 -37.72
C SER A 261 34.59 30.64 -38.24
N PRO A 262 34.34 29.66 -39.17
CA PRO A 262 33.10 29.31 -39.90
C PRO A 262 32.77 27.79 -40.01
N THR A 263 31.67 27.44 -40.71
CA THR A 263 31.36 26.10 -41.24
C THR A 263 31.47 26.02 -42.77
N PRO A 264 31.96 24.90 -43.32
CA PRO A 264 31.74 24.48 -44.72
C PRO A 264 31.32 22.99 -44.83
N PHE A 265 30.70 22.45 -45.90
CA PHE A 265 29.98 23.03 -47.05
C PHE A 265 29.01 21.96 -47.60
N VAL A 266 27.98 22.34 -48.36
CA VAL A 266 27.07 21.38 -49.05
C VAL A 266 27.61 21.05 -50.45
N SER A 267 27.41 19.81 -50.91
CA SER A 267 27.61 19.43 -52.33
C SER A 267 26.25 19.23 -53.02
N PRO A 268 26.01 19.80 -54.22
CA PRO A 268 24.70 19.80 -54.87
C PRO A 268 24.54 18.71 -55.94
N ASN A 269 23.28 18.43 -56.32
CA ASN A 269 22.93 18.35 -57.73
C ASN A 269 21.44 18.65 -57.98
N LEU A 270 21.12 19.11 -59.19
CA LEU A 270 19.75 19.38 -59.65
C LEU A 270 18.99 18.03 -59.77
N ALA A 271 17.77 17.90 -59.25
CA ALA A 271 16.53 18.57 -59.63
C ALA A 271 16.01 18.11 -61.01
N ASP A 272 15.07 17.17 -61.00
CA ASP A 272 13.93 17.17 -61.91
C ASP A 272 12.74 16.34 -61.36
N ALA A 273 11.55 16.56 -61.91
CA ALA A 273 10.29 15.81 -61.75
C ALA A 273 9.59 15.73 -60.35
N ASN A 274 8.41 16.37 -60.29
CA ASN A 274 7.22 16.09 -59.46
C ASN A 274 7.36 15.71 -57.98
N LEU A 275 7.02 16.68 -57.13
CA LEU A 275 6.22 16.46 -55.91
C LEU A 275 4.98 17.34 -55.96
N GLU A 276 3.79 16.75 -55.92
CA GLU A 276 2.56 17.50 -55.62
C GLU A 276 2.64 18.02 -54.18
N PRO A 277 2.10 19.22 -53.89
CA PRO A 277 2.04 19.72 -52.52
C PRO A 277 0.99 18.92 -51.74
N LEU A 278 1.40 17.83 -51.07
CA LEU A 278 0.53 17.14 -50.13
C LEU A 278 0.13 18.16 -49.05
N ALA A 279 -1.16 18.44 -48.99
CA ALA A 279 -1.67 19.69 -48.43
C ALA A 279 -1.42 19.84 -46.93
N ALA A 280 -1.61 21.08 -46.46
CA ALA A 280 -1.54 21.47 -45.06
C ALA A 280 -2.17 20.45 -44.11
N ALA A 281 -1.53 20.23 -42.96
CA ALA A 281 -2.17 19.62 -41.81
C ALA A 281 -3.34 20.53 -41.38
N SER A 282 -4.55 20.22 -41.88
CA SER A 282 -5.72 21.07 -41.67
C SER A 282 -6.04 21.17 -40.18
N PRO A 283 -6.36 22.37 -39.64
CA PRO A 283 -6.73 22.53 -38.24
C PRO A 283 -7.99 21.73 -37.84
N GLU A 284 -8.76 21.24 -38.81
CA GLU A 284 -9.87 20.31 -38.64
C GLU A 284 -9.45 19.01 -37.93
N ALA A 285 -8.21 18.55 -38.11
CA ALA A 285 -7.68 17.37 -37.41
C ALA A 285 -7.56 17.59 -35.88
N LEU A 286 -7.57 18.84 -35.41
CA LEU A 286 -7.56 19.20 -34.00
C LEU A 286 -8.96 19.19 -33.35
N LEU A 287 -10.03 19.07 -34.16
CA LEU A 287 -11.42 19.30 -33.75
C LEU A 287 -12.30 18.03 -33.73
N ALA A 288 -11.74 16.86 -34.04
CA ALA A 288 -12.45 15.57 -34.04
C ALA A 288 -12.14 14.68 -32.81
N ALA A 289 -11.52 15.23 -31.76
CA ALA A 289 -11.35 14.52 -30.49
C ALA A 289 -12.71 14.36 -29.79
N ILE A 290 -13.25 13.14 -29.79
CA ILE A 290 -14.48 12.80 -29.07
C ILE A 290 -14.25 13.12 -27.59
N SER A 291 -15.01 14.08 -27.04
CA SER A 291 -14.88 14.52 -25.66
C SER A 291 -15.35 13.43 -24.70
N PHE A 292 -14.43 12.57 -24.28
CA PHE A 292 -14.66 11.60 -23.23
C PHE A 292 -14.97 12.32 -21.92
N ASP A 293 -16.20 12.19 -21.43
CA ASP A 293 -16.65 12.83 -20.20
C ASP A 293 -16.09 12.12 -18.95
N LEU A 294 -14.80 12.36 -18.71
CA LEU A 294 -14.11 11.94 -17.50
C LEU A 294 -14.80 12.48 -16.23
N LYS A 295 -15.45 13.64 -16.30
CA LYS A 295 -16.08 14.27 -15.14
C LYS A 295 -17.27 13.45 -14.64
N THR A 296 -18.17 13.05 -15.54
CA THR A 296 -19.29 12.16 -15.20
C THR A 296 -18.79 10.81 -14.69
N VAL A 297 -17.80 10.19 -15.36
CA VAL A 297 -17.19 8.91 -14.93
C VAL A 297 -16.62 8.98 -13.51
N LEU A 298 -15.96 10.09 -13.13
CA LEU A 298 -15.40 10.25 -11.79
C LEU A 298 -16.47 10.54 -10.73
N ILE A 299 -17.57 11.23 -11.09
CA ILE A 299 -18.72 11.46 -10.21
C ILE A 299 -19.46 10.14 -9.94
N GLU A 300 -19.74 9.34 -10.97
CA GLU A 300 -20.35 8.01 -10.83
C GLU A 300 -19.51 7.07 -9.96
N ALA A 301 -18.18 7.14 -10.10
CA ALA A 301 -17.23 6.39 -9.28
C ALA A 301 -16.96 7.00 -7.88
N GLN A 302 -17.82 7.92 -7.42
CA GLN A 302 -17.79 8.53 -6.08
C GLN A 302 -16.48 9.31 -5.77
N ARG A 303 -15.87 9.94 -6.76
CA ARG A 303 -14.66 10.80 -6.61
C ARG A 303 -14.83 12.19 -7.22
N PRO A 304 -15.77 13.01 -6.69
CA PRO A 304 -16.01 14.37 -7.21
C PRO A 304 -14.77 15.27 -7.11
N GLU A 305 -13.93 15.11 -6.08
CA GLU A 305 -12.72 15.93 -5.85
C GLU A 305 -11.68 15.78 -6.99
N LEU A 306 -11.57 14.60 -7.59
CA LEU A 306 -10.74 14.38 -8.79
C LEU A 306 -11.38 14.96 -10.05
N ALA A 307 -12.71 15.05 -10.08
CA ALA A 307 -13.51 15.53 -11.22
C ALA A 307 -13.50 17.07 -11.40
N GLU A 308 -12.85 17.79 -10.48
CA GLU A 308 -12.55 19.23 -10.56
C GLU A 308 -11.06 19.51 -10.82
N THR A 309 -10.17 18.56 -10.51
CA THR A 309 -8.71 18.76 -10.45
C THR A 309 -7.93 18.01 -11.52
N VAL A 310 -8.57 17.06 -12.22
CA VAL A 310 -7.99 16.29 -13.33
C VAL A 310 -8.90 16.33 -14.55
N THR A 311 -8.33 16.62 -15.71
CA THR A 311 -8.98 16.52 -17.03
C THR A 311 -8.37 15.38 -17.83
N GLY A 312 -9.03 14.97 -18.91
CA GLY A 312 -8.51 13.94 -19.80
C GLY A 312 -9.00 14.08 -21.24
N ARG A 313 -8.15 13.66 -22.18
CA ARG A 313 -8.43 13.63 -23.61
C ARG A 313 -8.26 12.21 -24.14
N LEU A 314 -9.29 11.69 -24.80
CA LEU A 314 -9.25 10.38 -25.45
C LEU A 314 -8.71 10.53 -26.87
N GLU A 315 -7.51 10.00 -27.11
CA GLU A 315 -6.82 9.99 -28.40
C GLU A 315 -6.92 8.57 -28.97
N GLY A 316 -8.00 8.31 -29.72
CA GLY A 316 -8.35 6.99 -30.23
C GLY A 316 -8.78 6.04 -29.11
N ARG A 317 -7.84 5.21 -28.61
CA ARG A 317 -8.05 4.26 -27.50
C ARG A 317 -7.10 4.49 -26.32
N ARG A 318 -6.28 5.55 -26.38
CA ARG A 318 -5.39 6.03 -25.31
C ARG A 318 -6.03 7.23 -24.62
N LEU A 319 -6.19 7.18 -23.30
CA LEU A 319 -6.64 8.32 -22.50
C LEU A 319 -5.43 9.05 -21.92
N VAL A 320 -5.19 10.30 -22.34
CA VAL A 320 -4.18 11.19 -21.76
C VAL A 320 -4.81 11.97 -20.62
N LEU A 321 -4.19 11.95 -19.43
CA LEU A 321 -4.67 12.62 -18.22
C LEU A 321 -3.75 13.78 -17.83
N GLU A 322 -4.35 14.93 -17.52
CA GLU A 322 -3.63 16.15 -17.11
C GLU A 322 -4.26 16.74 -15.86
N GLY A 323 -3.44 17.17 -14.89
CA GLY A 323 -3.97 17.81 -13.67
C GLY A 323 -3.14 17.58 -12.42
N THR A 324 -3.76 17.78 -11.25
CA THR A 324 -3.11 17.61 -9.94
C THR A 324 -3.94 16.73 -9.01
N VAL A 325 -3.28 15.81 -8.31
CA VAL A 325 -3.89 14.92 -7.29
C VAL A 325 -3.17 15.08 -5.94
N SER A 326 -3.85 14.80 -4.82
CA SER A 326 -3.33 15.06 -3.47
C SER A 326 -2.33 14.00 -3.01
N SER A 327 -2.43 12.77 -3.53
CA SER A 327 -1.60 11.63 -3.10
C SER A 327 -1.17 10.72 -4.25
N VAL A 328 -0.13 9.92 -4.03
CA VAL A 328 0.26 8.85 -4.98
C VAL A 328 -0.82 7.76 -5.04
N GLU A 329 -1.47 7.45 -3.90
CA GLU A 329 -2.59 6.50 -3.86
C GLU A 329 -3.76 6.95 -4.73
N GLU A 330 -4.16 8.23 -4.71
CA GLU A 330 -5.17 8.77 -5.65
C GLU A 330 -4.75 8.60 -7.11
N ARG A 331 -3.47 8.84 -7.43
CA ARG A 331 -2.95 8.70 -8.80
C ARG A 331 -3.04 7.27 -9.30
N GLU A 332 -2.59 6.30 -8.50
CA GLU A 332 -2.67 4.87 -8.82
C GLU A 332 -4.13 4.39 -8.88
N ALA A 333 -4.96 4.85 -7.94
CA ALA A 333 -6.37 4.48 -7.87
C ALA A 333 -7.23 5.13 -8.98
N LEU A 334 -6.79 6.25 -9.57
CA LEU A 334 -7.37 6.86 -10.76
C LEU A 334 -7.02 6.06 -12.02
N VAL A 335 -5.73 5.73 -12.22
CA VAL A 335 -5.30 4.88 -13.35
C VAL A 335 -6.01 3.53 -13.31
N SER A 336 -5.98 2.85 -12.15
CA SER A 336 -6.63 1.55 -11.98
C SER A 336 -8.15 1.58 -12.15
N LEU A 337 -8.81 2.74 -11.99
CA LEU A 337 -10.24 2.92 -12.26
C LEU A 337 -10.49 2.97 -13.77
N LEU A 338 -9.69 3.74 -14.51
CA LEU A 338 -9.85 3.98 -15.95
C LEU A 338 -9.44 2.77 -16.79
N GLU A 339 -8.44 1.99 -16.35
CA GLU A 339 -8.05 0.69 -16.93
C GLU A 339 -9.18 -0.37 -16.92
N ARG A 340 -10.25 -0.17 -16.14
CA ARG A 340 -11.40 -1.10 -16.10
C ARG A 340 -12.46 -0.79 -17.16
N LEU A 341 -12.36 0.34 -17.85
CA LEU A 341 -13.35 0.79 -18.82
C LEU A 341 -13.05 0.18 -20.20
N PRO A 342 -13.97 -0.59 -20.82
CA PRO A 342 -13.71 -1.29 -22.10
C PRO A 342 -13.46 -0.34 -23.30
N THR A 343 -13.73 0.95 -23.11
CA THR A 343 -13.47 2.03 -24.06
C THR A 343 -11.98 2.35 -24.22
N ILE A 344 -11.16 2.07 -23.19
CA ILE A 344 -9.76 2.51 -23.08
C ILE A 344 -8.83 1.28 -23.05
N GLU A 345 -7.74 1.33 -23.82
CA GLU A 345 -6.68 0.30 -23.79
C GLU A 345 -5.41 0.76 -23.08
N GLU A 346 -5.18 2.08 -22.99
CA GLU A 346 -3.98 2.65 -22.38
C GLU A 346 -4.30 3.96 -21.66
N VAL A 347 -3.80 4.14 -20.44
CA VAL A 347 -3.99 5.35 -19.62
C VAL A 347 -2.65 6.03 -19.39
N SER A 348 -2.44 7.20 -19.99
CA SER A 348 -1.24 8.02 -19.81
C SER A 348 -1.42 9.02 -18.68
N ALA A 349 -0.94 8.68 -17.49
CA ALA A 349 -0.89 9.54 -16.30
C ALA A 349 0.48 10.22 -16.10
N VAL A 350 1.13 10.60 -17.20
CA VAL A 350 2.44 11.30 -17.20
C VAL A 350 2.28 12.78 -16.83
N ASN A 351 1.20 13.43 -17.29
CA ASN A 351 0.93 14.84 -17.03
C ASN A 351 0.12 15.09 -15.75
N VAL A 352 -0.12 14.04 -14.94
CA VAL A 352 -0.78 14.12 -13.63
C VAL A 352 0.27 14.28 -12.53
N ARG A 353 0.34 15.48 -11.94
CA ARG A 353 1.31 15.82 -10.88
C ARG A 353 0.72 15.55 -9.49
N VAL A 354 1.51 14.99 -8.58
CA VAL A 354 1.11 14.81 -7.18
C VAL A 354 1.49 16.07 -6.40
N ARG A 355 0.54 16.65 -5.65
CA ARG A 355 0.73 17.84 -4.82
C ARG A 355 0.15 17.58 -3.44
N LEU A 356 1.02 17.22 -2.50
CA LEU A 356 0.61 16.75 -1.17
C LEU A 356 -0.14 17.85 -0.38
N PRO A 357 -1.20 17.48 0.39
CA PRO A 357 -1.84 18.39 1.32
C PRO A 357 -0.87 18.72 2.46
N ALA A 358 -0.83 19.98 2.90
CA ALA A 358 0.11 20.46 3.93
C ALA A 358 -0.04 19.72 5.29
N THR A 359 -1.21 19.13 5.54
CA THR A 359 -1.48 18.29 6.70
C THR A 359 -2.28 17.04 6.31
N TYR A 360 -2.15 15.97 7.10
CA TYR A 360 -2.89 14.72 6.95
C TYR A 360 -3.56 14.34 8.28
N THR A 361 -4.85 14.01 8.24
CA THR A 361 -5.60 13.54 9.42
C THR A 361 -5.57 12.01 9.46
N VAL A 362 -4.95 11.45 10.50
CA VAL A 362 -4.79 10.00 10.72
C VAL A 362 -6.15 9.32 10.80
N GLN A 363 -6.36 8.29 9.97
CA GLN A 363 -7.58 7.50 9.89
C GLN A 363 -7.50 6.24 10.77
N GLU A 364 -8.58 5.47 10.86
CA GLU A 364 -8.58 4.21 11.58
C GLU A 364 -7.71 3.16 10.86
N GLY A 365 -6.80 2.52 11.62
CA GLY A 365 -5.88 1.50 11.10
C GLY A 365 -4.62 2.03 10.42
N ASP A 366 -4.45 3.35 10.28
CA ASP A 366 -3.22 3.95 9.72
C ASP A 366 -2.00 3.73 10.62
N THR A 367 -0.87 3.40 10.00
CA THR A 367 0.47 3.57 10.58
C THR A 367 1.25 4.66 9.84
N LEU A 368 2.34 5.19 10.42
CA LEU A 368 3.23 6.10 9.68
C LEU A 368 3.77 5.48 8.38
N TRP A 369 3.93 4.15 8.33
CA TRP A 369 4.36 3.44 7.14
C TRP A 369 3.28 3.47 6.05
N ASP A 370 2.02 3.24 6.42
CA ASP A 370 0.89 3.32 5.49
C ASP A 370 0.69 4.76 5.01
N ILE A 371 0.71 5.77 5.90
CA ILE A 371 0.59 7.18 5.51
C ILE A 371 1.72 7.60 4.55
N SER A 372 2.96 7.15 4.80
CA SER A 372 4.08 7.40 3.88
C SER A 372 3.88 6.72 2.52
N MET A 373 3.33 5.50 2.50
CA MET A 373 2.98 4.80 1.27
C MET A 373 1.84 5.49 0.50
N LYS A 374 0.78 5.93 1.19
CA LYS A 374 -0.38 6.61 0.59
C LYS A 374 0.03 7.93 -0.07
N LEU A 375 0.71 8.79 0.69
CA LEU A 375 1.04 10.16 0.28
C LEU A 375 2.19 10.21 -0.72
N TYR A 376 3.29 9.50 -0.46
CA TYR A 376 4.54 9.60 -1.24
C TYR A 376 4.82 8.40 -2.15
N GLY A 377 4.03 7.32 -2.07
CA GLY A 377 4.30 6.06 -2.79
C GLY A 377 5.50 5.27 -2.27
N THR A 378 6.19 5.74 -1.22
CA THR A 378 7.47 5.17 -0.75
C THR A 378 7.54 5.12 0.77
N PRO A 379 8.11 4.05 1.37
CA PRO A 379 8.34 3.97 2.80
C PRO A 379 9.58 4.77 3.25
N ALA A 380 10.39 5.29 2.33
CA ALA A 380 11.60 6.05 2.66
C ALA A 380 11.29 7.39 3.37
N ARG A 381 10.11 7.98 3.13
CA ARG A 381 9.69 9.26 3.73
C ARG A 381 9.12 9.11 5.16
N VAL A 382 8.98 7.89 5.70
CA VAL A 382 8.50 7.63 7.09
C VAL A 382 9.32 8.39 8.12
N GLN A 383 10.65 8.40 8.00
CA GLN A 383 11.53 9.09 8.96
C GLN A 383 11.31 10.61 8.91
N ALA A 384 11.26 11.19 7.70
CA ALA A 384 11.00 12.63 7.52
C ALA A 384 9.61 13.04 8.02
N LEU A 385 8.58 12.20 7.80
CA LEU A 385 7.23 12.41 8.33
C LEU A 385 7.21 12.36 9.86
N PHE A 386 7.97 11.47 10.49
CA PHE A 386 8.11 11.41 11.94
C PHE A 386 8.88 12.62 12.49
N GLU A 387 9.95 13.05 11.81
CA GLU A 387 10.78 14.19 12.20
C GLU A 387 10.05 15.54 12.10
N ALA A 388 9.21 15.73 11.07
CA ALA A 388 8.34 16.90 10.93
C ALA A 388 7.27 17.01 12.04
N ASN A 389 7.01 15.94 12.81
CA ASN A 389 5.90 15.83 13.77
C ASN A 389 6.34 15.48 15.19
N ARG A 390 7.64 15.60 15.54
CA ARG A 390 8.16 15.28 16.88
C ARG A 390 7.53 16.08 18.03
N ASP A 391 6.92 17.22 17.73
CA ASP A 391 6.19 18.07 18.68
C ASP A 391 4.84 17.47 19.12
N ILE A 392 4.22 16.63 18.28
CA ILE A 392 2.91 16.00 18.56
C ILE A 392 2.98 14.46 18.67
N LEU A 393 4.03 13.85 18.13
CA LEU A 393 4.22 12.41 18.00
C LEU A 393 5.55 11.98 18.67
N PRO A 394 5.53 11.48 19.92
CA PRO A 394 6.75 11.21 20.68
C PRO A 394 7.49 9.93 20.23
N SER A 395 6.78 8.96 19.65
CA SER A 395 7.32 7.73 19.08
C SER A 395 6.52 7.33 17.83
N PRO A 396 7.11 6.54 16.89
CA PRO A 396 6.43 6.18 15.63
C PRO A 396 5.08 5.47 15.84
N ASP A 397 4.98 4.67 16.89
CA ASP A 397 3.81 3.86 17.22
C ASP A 397 2.76 4.61 18.06
N ALA A 398 3.00 5.87 18.46
CA ALA A 398 2.09 6.66 19.31
C ALA A 398 1.00 7.43 18.54
N LEU A 399 0.70 6.96 17.32
CA LEU A 399 -0.33 7.51 16.44
C LEU A 399 -1.72 7.39 17.07
N ARG A 400 -2.62 8.35 16.78
CA ARG A 400 -4.01 8.32 17.24
C ARG A 400 -4.94 8.76 16.12
N ILE A 401 -6.10 8.12 16.01
CA ILE A 401 -7.15 8.47 15.04
C ILE A 401 -7.56 9.93 15.27
N GLY A 402 -7.70 10.70 14.19
CA GLY A 402 -7.99 12.15 14.25
C GLY A 402 -6.78 13.04 14.58
N MET A 403 -5.58 12.48 14.78
CA MET A 403 -4.35 13.29 14.89
C MET A 403 -4.05 13.94 13.54
N VAL A 404 -3.78 15.25 13.55
CA VAL A 404 -3.37 16.00 12.34
C VAL A 404 -1.85 16.08 12.29
N LEU A 405 -1.25 15.39 11.33
CA LEU A 405 0.19 15.42 11.04
C LEU A 405 0.49 16.51 9.99
N LYS A 406 1.67 17.12 10.08
CA LYS A 406 2.27 17.98 9.04
C LYS A 406 2.89 17.11 7.96
N THR A 407 2.71 17.47 6.70
CA THR A 407 3.21 16.71 5.54
C THR A 407 4.38 17.46 4.90
N PRO A 408 5.64 16.99 5.01
CA PRO A 408 6.75 17.58 4.25
C PRO A 408 6.55 17.42 2.72
N PRO A 409 7.09 18.34 1.91
CA PRO A 409 6.95 18.28 0.45
C PRO A 409 7.77 17.14 -0.17
N MET A 410 7.39 16.74 -1.38
CA MET A 410 8.25 15.98 -2.28
C MET A 410 9.23 16.93 -2.99
N GLU A 411 10.42 17.05 -2.42
CA GLU A 411 11.67 17.28 -3.19
C GLU A 411 11.95 16.09 -4.11
#